data_AF-A0A420T2V0-F1
#
_entry.id   AF-A0A420T2V0-F1
#
_cell.length_a   1.000
_cell.length_b   1.000
_cell.length_c   1.000
_cell.angle_alpha   90.00
_cell.angle_beta   90.00
_cell.angle_gamma   90.00
#
_symmetry.space_group_name_H-M   'P 1'
#
loop_
_entity.id
_entity.type
_entity.pdbx_description
1 polymer ?
#
loop_
_entity_poly.entity_id
_entity_poly.type
_entity_poly.pdbx_seq_one_letter_code
_entity_poly.pdbx_strand_id
1 'polypeptide(L)'
;MDAVTEKGRSNIFELKLLDSSLIALFFEALVDTRIDLEQYVNDLSSQSRQNAYDYNQDPRVRSFQVQRLLRIPRLLHEPLRYVEEIKTTYRELRDDHARIQHQLDSVREQRDPSENLRCRQKLVHKLQVTEAILLTAALALNRILRAAYPDEGVLLLEASMLANELIILAKSVYDLRPLGASYIPPCLAAVWATASASEAQNNEIETLLADYQVDYVRIKWMDQAVLLKELNRTLLGRLSESTSRDKVKKSDNDGDLEELMVHFKAVFGSIGSYLFPSS
;
A
#
# COMPACT_ATOMS: atom_id res chain seq x y z
N MET A 1 -27.82 -35.10 -1.58
CA MET A 1 -26.53 -35.05 -2.29
C MET A 1 -26.03 -33.61 -2.14
N ASP A 2 -25.85 -33.14 -0.89
CA ASP A 2 -25.94 -31.70 -0.55
C ASP A 2 -24.99 -31.29 0.60
N ALA A 3 -23.72 -31.68 0.53
CA ALA A 3 -22.71 -31.25 1.51
C ALA A 3 -21.57 -30.41 0.89
N VAL A 4 -21.62 -30.15 -0.43
CA VAL A 4 -20.57 -29.41 -1.16
C VAL A 4 -20.84 -27.89 -1.22
N THR A 5 -21.99 -27.40 -0.74
CA THR A 5 -22.51 -26.08 -1.15
C THR A 5 -22.43 -24.95 -0.13
N GLU A 6 -22.05 -25.20 1.13
CA GLU A 6 -22.01 -24.14 2.16
C GLU A 6 -20.58 -23.66 2.46
N LYS A 7 -19.66 -24.61 2.68
CA LYS A 7 -18.25 -24.31 2.99
C LYS A 7 -17.51 -23.65 1.81
N GLY A 8 -17.81 -24.08 0.58
CA GLY A 8 -17.27 -23.46 -0.63
C GLY A 8 -17.77 -22.04 -0.88
N ARG A 9 -19.03 -21.73 -0.49
CA ARG A 9 -19.60 -20.38 -0.61
C ARG A 9 -19.05 -19.43 0.46
N SER A 10 -18.86 -19.89 1.70
CA SER A 10 -18.18 -19.13 2.75
C SER A 10 -16.78 -18.74 2.31
N ASN A 11 -16.01 -19.71 1.80
CA ASN A 11 -14.65 -19.47 1.31
C ASN A 11 -14.60 -18.46 0.15
N ILE A 12 -15.54 -18.49 -0.80
CA ILE A 12 -15.58 -17.51 -1.91
C ILE A 12 -15.94 -16.11 -1.42
N PHE A 13 -16.88 -16.01 -0.47
CA PHE A 13 -17.26 -14.74 0.13
C PHE A 13 -16.09 -14.16 0.93
N GLU A 14 -15.48 -14.96 1.80
CA GLU A 14 -14.30 -14.58 2.59
C GLU A 14 -13.13 -14.16 1.68
N LEU A 15 -12.85 -14.91 0.62
CA LEU A 15 -11.81 -14.54 -0.36
C LEU A 15 -12.10 -13.22 -1.07
N LYS A 16 -13.34 -12.97 -1.49
CA LYS A 16 -13.73 -11.68 -2.11
C LYS A 16 -13.72 -10.52 -1.11
N LEU A 17 -14.10 -10.80 0.13
CA LEU A 17 -14.05 -9.85 1.21
C LEU A 17 -12.61 -9.47 1.53
N LEU A 18 -11.70 -10.44 1.46
CA LEU A 18 -10.28 -10.24 1.69
C LEU A 18 -9.60 -9.53 0.52
N ASP A 19 -9.94 -9.86 -0.73
CA ASP A 19 -9.48 -9.13 -1.93
C ASP A 19 -9.91 -7.65 -1.88
N SER A 20 -11.09 -7.36 -1.32
CA SER A 20 -11.58 -5.99 -1.13
C SER A 20 -11.05 -5.30 0.13
N SER A 21 -10.68 -6.05 1.17
CA SER A 21 -10.13 -5.53 2.42
C SER A 21 -8.59 -5.43 2.41
N LEU A 22 -7.92 -6.01 1.41
CA LEU A 22 -6.47 -6.08 1.31
C LEU A 22 -5.81 -4.71 1.39
N ILE A 23 -6.43 -3.69 0.80
CA ILE A 23 -5.93 -2.30 0.81
C ILE A 23 -5.93 -1.77 2.24
N ALA A 24 -7.06 -1.90 2.94
CA ALA A 24 -7.20 -1.44 4.32
C ALA A 24 -6.27 -2.22 5.26
N LEU A 25 -6.19 -3.54 5.09
CA LEU A 25 -5.28 -4.40 5.85
C LEU A 25 -3.81 -4.08 5.57
N PHE A 26 -3.45 -3.78 4.32
CA PHE A 26 -2.11 -3.35 3.96
C PHE A 26 -1.76 -2.06 4.68
N PHE A 27 -2.58 -1.02 4.57
CA PHE A 27 -2.35 0.26 5.26
C PHE A 27 -2.32 0.12 6.79
N GLU A 28 -3.19 -0.69 7.36
CA GLU A 28 -3.16 -0.97 8.80
C GLU A 28 -1.85 -1.67 9.18
N ALA A 29 -1.43 -2.69 8.44
CA ALA A 29 -0.20 -3.42 8.71
C ALA A 29 1.05 -2.56 8.53
N LEU A 30 1.05 -1.53 7.66
CA LEU A 30 2.15 -0.58 7.57
C LEU A 30 2.45 0.12 8.90
N VAL A 31 1.49 0.13 9.84
CA VAL A 31 1.65 0.83 11.11
C VAL A 31 1.45 -0.04 12.33
N ASP A 32 0.54 -1.01 12.31
CA ASP A 32 0.40 -2.00 13.37
C ASP A 32 1.35 -3.19 13.11
N THR A 33 2.46 -3.23 13.85
CA THR A 33 3.46 -4.32 13.81
C THR A 33 2.90 -5.68 14.21
N ARG A 34 1.73 -5.73 14.86
CA ARG A 34 1.08 -6.99 15.27
C ARG A 34 0.36 -7.69 14.12
N ILE A 35 0.16 -7.01 13.00
CA ILE A 35 -0.53 -7.57 11.84
C ILE A 35 0.50 -8.25 10.94
N ASP A 36 0.63 -9.56 11.07
CA ASP A 36 1.46 -10.38 10.19
C ASP A 36 0.70 -10.81 8.93
N LEU A 37 0.73 -9.96 7.90
CA LEU A 37 0.09 -10.24 6.61
C LEU A 37 0.67 -11.48 5.90
N GLU A 38 1.91 -11.89 6.18
CA GLU A 38 2.51 -13.07 5.56
C GLU A 38 1.86 -14.35 6.08
N GLN A 39 1.66 -14.44 7.41
CA GLN A 39 1.04 -15.60 8.04
C GLN A 39 -0.41 -15.79 7.55
N TYR A 40 -1.19 -14.70 7.49
CA TYR A 40 -2.58 -14.75 7.01
C TYR A 40 -2.72 -15.24 5.56
N VAL A 41 -1.78 -14.88 4.67
CA VAL A 41 -1.84 -15.30 3.27
C VAL A 41 -1.29 -16.69 3.03
N ASN A 42 -0.33 -17.14 3.83
CA ASN A 42 0.08 -18.53 3.85
C ASN A 42 -1.09 -19.44 4.22
N ASP A 43 -1.87 -19.05 5.23
CA ASP A 43 -3.10 -19.75 5.62
C ASP A 43 -4.13 -19.78 4.49
N LEU A 44 -4.36 -18.67 3.79
CA LEU A 44 -5.29 -18.61 2.64
C LEU A 44 -4.81 -19.42 1.42
N SER A 45 -3.52 -19.39 1.13
CA SER A 45 -2.95 -20.15 0.01
C SER A 45 -3.05 -21.66 0.23
N SER A 46 -2.95 -22.08 1.50
CA SER A 46 -3.15 -23.47 1.91
C SER A 46 -4.60 -23.92 1.73
N GLN A 47 -5.57 -23.04 1.98
CA GLN A 47 -7.00 -23.28 1.79
C GLN A 47 -7.46 -23.19 0.33
N SER A 48 -6.85 -22.32 -0.48
CA SER A 48 -7.11 -22.20 -1.92
C SER A 48 -6.66 -23.45 -2.69
N ARG A 49 -5.53 -24.06 -2.31
CA ARG A 49 -5.06 -25.32 -2.91
C ARG A 49 -6.00 -26.51 -2.69
N GLN A 50 -6.86 -26.46 -1.68
CA GLN A 50 -7.87 -27.49 -1.41
C GLN A 50 -9.18 -27.28 -2.18
N ASN A 51 -9.40 -26.10 -2.77
CA ASN A 51 -10.61 -25.76 -3.52
C ASN A 51 -10.25 -25.51 -4.99
N ALA A 52 -9.92 -26.59 -5.71
CA ALA A 52 -9.81 -26.57 -7.16
C ALA A 52 -11.21 -26.50 -7.80
N TYR A 53 -11.84 -25.32 -7.72
CA TYR A 53 -13.06 -25.02 -8.46
C TYR A 53 -12.89 -23.73 -9.24
N ASP A 54 -12.79 -23.93 -10.55
CA ASP A 54 -13.20 -23.05 -11.64
C ASP A 54 -13.08 -21.54 -11.41
N TYR A 55 -11.84 -21.05 -11.45
CA TYR A 55 -11.62 -19.62 -11.61
C TYR A 55 -11.32 -19.34 -13.08
N ASN A 56 -12.35 -18.88 -13.80
CA ASN A 56 -12.21 -17.97 -14.95
C ASN A 56 -11.61 -16.62 -14.50
N GLN A 57 -10.51 -16.66 -13.73
CA GLN A 57 -9.66 -15.51 -13.47
C GLN A 57 -8.73 -15.42 -14.67
N ASP A 58 -8.77 -14.28 -15.36
CA ASP A 58 -7.86 -14.00 -16.45
C ASP A 58 -6.41 -14.22 -15.95
N PRO A 59 -5.65 -15.16 -16.54
CA PRO A 59 -4.27 -15.46 -16.18
C PRO A 59 -3.32 -14.25 -16.36
N ARG A 60 -3.81 -13.11 -16.84
CA ARG A 60 -3.10 -11.82 -16.89
C ARG A 60 -3.03 -11.08 -15.56
N VAL A 61 -3.87 -11.41 -14.57
CA VAL A 61 -3.91 -10.76 -13.24
C VAL A 61 -3.29 -11.64 -12.15
N ARG A 62 -2.21 -12.38 -12.48
CA ARG A 62 -1.62 -13.39 -11.57
C ARG A 62 -1.32 -12.81 -10.18
N SER A 63 -1.48 -13.67 -9.19
CA SER A 63 -1.24 -13.49 -7.75
C SER A 63 0.22 -13.15 -7.35
N PHE A 64 1.05 -12.69 -8.28
CA PHE A 64 2.49 -12.45 -8.12
C PHE A 64 2.83 -11.08 -7.50
N GLN A 65 1.86 -10.16 -7.42
CA GLN A 65 2.02 -8.84 -6.81
C GLN A 65 1.65 -8.85 -5.31
N VAL A 66 0.58 -9.56 -4.95
CA VAL A 66 0.03 -9.55 -3.59
C VAL A 66 1.04 -10.10 -2.57
N GLN A 67 1.67 -11.26 -2.83
CA GLN A 67 2.64 -11.85 -1.89
C GLN A 67 3.82 -10.93 -1.57
N ARG A 68 4.30 -10.17 -2.56
CA ARG A 68 5.41 -9.24 -2.37
C ARG A 68 4.96 -7.97 -1.64
N LEU A 69 3.77 -7.46 -1.94
CA LEU A 69 3.19 -6.35 -1.19
C LEU A 69 3.00 -6.73 0.29
N LEU A 70 2.57 -7.96 0.59
CA LEU A 70 2.32 -8.40 1.97
C LEU A 70 3.56 -8.49 2.85
N ARG A 71 4.74 -8.62 2.24
CA ARG A 71 6.04 -8.62 2.93
C ARG A 71 6.50 -7.22 3.30
N ILE A 72 5.97 -6.19 2.64
CA ILE A 72 6.44 -4.80 2.80
C ILE A 72 6.26 -4.28 4.22
N PRO A 73 5.11 -4.47 4.91
CA PRO A 73 4.98 -4.06 6.31
C PRO A 73 6.15 -4.54 7.19
N ARG A 74 6.50 -5.82 7.09
CA ARG A 74 7.63 -6.40 7.83
C ARG A 74 8.96 -5.71 7.51
N LEU A 75 9.20 -5.41 6.23
CA LEU A 75 10.39 -4.68 5.80
C LEU A 75 10.44 -3.25 6.35
N LEU A 76 9.30 -2.59 6.48
CA LEU A 76 9.21 -1.24 7.03
C LEU A 76 9.37 -1.22 8.56
N HIS A 77 8.97 -2.29 9.25
CA HIS A 77 9.06 -2.41 10.71
C HIS A 77 10.47 -2.75 11.20
N GLU A 78 11.20 -3.59 10.47
CA GLU A 78 12.57 -4.00 10.81
C GLU A 78 13.60 -3.57 9.74
N PRO A 79 13.67 -2.28 9.36
CA PRO A 79 14.40 -1.86 8.18
C PRO A 79 15.91 -2.13 8.29
N LEU A 80 16.46 -2.06 9.50
CA LEU A 80 17.85 -2.34 9.82
C LEU A 80 18.26 -3.78 9.50
N ARG A 81 17.36 -4.73 9.72
CA ARG A 81 17.62 -6.15 9.55
C ARG A 81 17.56 -6.56 8.08
N TYR A 82 16.76 -5.83 7.29
CA TYR A 82 16.36 -6.22 5.96
C TYR A 82 16.83 -5.24 4.87
N VAL A 83 17.84 -4.40 5.10
CA VAL A 83 18.27 -3.36 4.12
C VAL A 83 18.54 -3.91 2.71
N GLU A 84 19.26 -5.01 2.57
CA GLU A 84 19.54 -5.62 1.25
C GLU A 84 18.28 -6.21 0.60
N GLU A 85 17.38 -6.74 1.42
CA GLU A 85 16.08 -7.23 0.97
C GLU A 85 15.21 -6.07 0.51
N ILE A 86 15.15 -4.98 1.26
CA ILE A 86 14.48 -3.72 0.89
C ILE A 86 14.99 -3.21 -0.44
N LYS A 87 16.31 -3.24 -0.67
CA LYS A 87 16.91 -2.84 -1.96
C LYS A 87 16.47 -3.73 -3.12
N THR A 88 16.29 -5.02 -2.86
CA THR A 88 15.83 -5.99 -3.86
C THR A 88 14.34 -5.81 -4.13
N THR A 89 13.52 -5.77 -3.08
CA THR A 89 12.07 -5.54 -3.16
C THR A 89 11.76 -4.21 -3.84
N TYR A 90 12.49 -3.13 -3.53
CA TYR A 90 12.30 -1.84 -4.20
C TYR A 90 12.53 -1.92 -5.72
N ARG A 91 13.60 -2.61 -6.16
CA ARG A 91 13.86 -2.83 -7.60
C ARG A 91 12.74 -3.64 -8.25
N GLU A 92 12.29 -4.69 -7.58
CA GLU A 92 11.19 -5.52 -8.07
C GLU A 92 9.88 -4.74 -8.20
N LEU A 93 9.55 -3.86 -7.24
CA LEU A 93 8.36 -3.02 -7.32
C LEU A 93 8.44 -2.07 -8.52
N ARG A 94 9.62 -1.53 -8.85
CA ARG A 94 9.77 -0.71 -10.06
C ARG A 94 9.47 -1.48 -11.33
N ASP A 95 9.96 -2.72 -11.43
CA ASP A 95 9.65 -3.58 -12.57
C ASP A 95 8.17 -3.93 -12.63
N ASP A 96 7.53 -4.14 -11.47
CA ASP A 96 6.09 -4.38 -11.37
C ASP A 96 5.28 -3.16 -11.80
N HIS A 97 5.71 -1.95 -11.43
CA HIS A 97 5.07 -0.72 -11.85
C HIS A 97 5.05 -0.58 -13.37
N ALA A 98 6.21 -0.76 -14.01
CA ALA A 98 6.31 -0.71 -15.47
C ALA A 98 5.38 -1.74 -16.15
N ARG A 99 5.24 -2.94 -15.56
CA ARG A 99 4.27 -3.94 -16.03
C ARG A 99 2.83 -3.48 -15.89
N ILE A 100 2.45 -2.86 -14.76
CA ILE A 100 1.10 -2.35 -14.53
C ILE A 100 0.78 -1.21 -15.53
N GLN A 101 1.71 -0.27 -15.75
CA GLN A 101 1.54 0.78 -16.75
C GLN A 101 1.26 0.20 -18.14
N HIS A 102 2.10 -0.74 -18.58
CA HIS A 102 1.91 -1.40 -19.86
C HIS A 102 0.56 -2.13 -19.96
N GLN A 103 0.10 -2.75 -18.87
CA GLN A 103 -1.24 -3.36 -18.83
C GLN A 103 -2.35 -2.31 -18.92
N LEU A 104 -2.27 -1.21 -18.18
CA LEU A 104 -3.24 -0.11 -18.24
C LEU A 104 -3.33 0.48 -19.65
N ASP A 105 -2.20 0.71 -20.30
CA ASP A 105 -2.15 1.24 -21.66
C ASP A 105 -2.76 0.23 -22.66
N SER A 106 -2.41 -1.05 -22.56
CA SER A 106 -2.97 -2.09 -23.42
C SER A 106 -4.51 -2.19 -23.31
N VAL A 107 -5.05 -2.03 -22.10
CA VAL A 107 -6.50 -2.09 -21.85
C VAL A 107 -7.19 -0.82 -22.36
N ARG A 108 -6.52 0.33 -22.31
CA ARG A 108 -7.02 1.59 -22.88
C ARG A 108 -7.04 1.57 -24.41
N GLU A 109 -6.05 0.94 -25.03
CA GLU A 109 -5.92 0.82 -26.48
C GLU A 109 -6.84 -0.25 -27.10
N GLN A 110 -7.25 -1.25 -26.32
CA GLN A 110 -8.22 -2.26 -26.76
C GLN A 110 -9.58 -1.63 -27.11
N ARG A 111 -9.89 -1.61 -28.41
CA ARG A 111 -11.17 -1.13 -28.99
C ARG A 111 -12.11 -2.26 -29.39
N ASP A 112 -11.91 -3.48 -28.89
CA ASP A 112 -12.73 -4.61 -29.32
C ASP A 112 -14.19 -4.41 -28.87
N PRO A 113 -15.15 -4.26 -29.79
CA PRO A 113 -16.56 -4.06 -29.47
C PRO A 113 -17.22 -5.32 -28.89
N SER A 114 -16.56 -6.48 -28.95
CA SER A 114 -17.07 -7.75 -28.40
C SER A 114 -16.75 -7.94 -26.91
N GLU A 115 -15.84 -7.15 -26.35
CA GLU A 115 -15.42 -7.26 -24.95
C GLU A 115 -16.41 -6.54 -24.01
N ASN A 116 -16.78 -7.19 -22.91
CA ASN A 116 -17.73 -6.64 -21.95
C ASN A 116 -17.13 -5.40 -21.26
N LEU A 117 -17.65 -4.21 -21.59
CA LEU A 117 -17.25 -2.91 -21.03
C LEU A 117 -17.14 -2.92 -19.50
N ARG A 118 -18.03 -3.64 -18.79
CA ARG A 118 -17.99 -3.75 -17.32
C ARG A 118 -16.79 -4.55 -16.84
N CYS A 119 -16.40 -5.61 -17.55
CA CYS A 119 -15.20 -6.38 -17.22
C CYS A 119 -13.94 -5.54 -17.41
N ARG A 120 -13.89 -4.75 -18.48
CA ARG A 120 -12.78 -3.83 -18.76
C ARG A 120 -12.64 -2.75 -17.68
N GLN A 121 -13.72 -2.07 -17.32
CA GLN A 121 -13.70 -1.05 -16.25
C GLN A 121 -13.27 -1.62 -14.90
N LYS A 122 -13.73 -2.84 -14.56
CA LYS A 122 -13.29 -3.54 -13.33
C LYS A 122 -11.80 -3.84 -13.36
N LEU A 123 -11.28 -4.29 -14.50
CA LEU A 123 -9.84 -4.56 -14.65
C LEU A 123 -9.01 -3.27 -14.51
N VAL A 124 -9.40 -2.18 -15.19
CA VAL A 124 -8.74 -0.88 -15.07
C VAL A 124 -8.71 -0.42 -13.61
N HIS A 125 -9.86 -0.45 -12.93
CA HIS A 125 -9.93 -0.06 -11.53
C HIS A 125 -9.03 -0.91 -10.63
N LYS A 126 -9.00 -2.24 -10.84
CA LYS A 126 -8.11 -3.13 -10.10
C LYS A 126 -6.64 -2.80 -10.34
N LEU A 127 -6.25 -2.50 -11.58
CA LEU A 127 -4.88 -2.10 -11.91
C LEU A 127 -4.51 -0.76 -11.27
N GLN A 128 -5.40 0.24 -11.29
CA GLN A 128 -5.21 1.54 -10.65
C GLN A 128 -5.06 1.43 -9.13
N VAL A 129 -5.87 0.58 -8.49
CA VAL A 129 -5.74 0.27 -7.06
C VAL A 129 -4.36 -0.33 -6.76
N THR A 130 -3.95 -1.33 -7.54
CA THR A 130 -2.64 -1.97 -7.35
C THR A 130 -1.49 -0.99 -7.58
N GLU A 131 -1.59 -0.15 -8.61
CA GLU A 131 -0.63 0.91 -8.90
C GLU A 131 -0.45 1.84 -7.70
N ALA A 132 -1.56 2.34 -7.12
CA ALA A 132 -1.50 3.27 -5.99
C ALA A 132 -0.81 2.65 -4.75
N ILE A 133 -1.13 1.39 -4.45
CA ILE A 133 -0.50 0.65 -3.34
C ILE A 133 0.98 0.45 -3.61
N LEU A 134 1.33 0.04 -4.83
CA LEU A 134 2.70 -0.19 -5.24
C LEU A 134 3.53 1.09 -5.14
N LEU A 135 3.05 2.21 -5.71
CA LEU A 135 3.73 3.50 -5.67
C LEU A 135 3.98 3.94 -4.22
N THR A 136 2.98 3.80 -3.37
CA THR A 136 3.08 4.14 -1.94
C THR A 136 4.13 3.29 -1.24
N ALA A 137 4.12 1.99 -1.49
CA ALA A 137 5.05 1.04 -0.91
C ALA A 137 6.49 1.26 -1.41
N ALA A 138 6.65 1.51 -2.71
CA ALA A 138 7.93 1.83 -3.32
C ALA A 138 8.52 3.13 -2.74
N LEU A 139 7.70 4.15 -2.50
CA LEU A 139 8.13 5.39 -1.84
C LEU A 139 8.58 5.18 -0.40
N ALA A 140 7.88 4.34 0.37
CA ALA A 140 8.29 4.00 1.73
C ALA A 140 9.65 3.28 1.75
N LEU A 141 9.84 2.28 0.88
CA LEU A 141 11.12 1.58 0.76
C LEU A 141 12.24 2.50 0.24
N ASN A 142 11.96 3.35 -0.76
CA ASN A 142 12.89 4.35 -1.27
C ASN A 142 13.35 5.29 -0.14
N ARG A 143 12.43 5.72 0.72
CA ARG A 143 12.74 6.60 1.84
C ARG A 143 13.72 5.96 2.83
N ILE A 144 13.55 4.67 3.11
CA ILE A 144 14.50 3.90 3.93
C ILE A 144 15.86 3.81 3.24
N LEU A 145 15.89 3.46 1.95
CA LEU A 145 17.14 3.36 1.20
C LEU A 145 17.91 4.70 1.17
N ARG A 146 17.21 5.82 1.03
CA ARG A 146 17.83 7.16 1.10
C ARG A 146 18.42 7.50 2.46
N ALA A 147 17.87 6.96 3.54
CA ALA A 147 18.44 7.15 4.87
C ALA A 147 19.65 6.24 5.11
N ALA A 148 19.64 5.03 4.53
CA ALA A 148 20.76 4.08 4.59
C ALA A 148 21.93 4.45 3.65
N TYR A 149 21.63 5.03 2.48
CA TYR A 149 22.59 5.38 1.43
C TYR A 149 22.37 6.85 0.97
N PRO A 150 22.74 7.85 1.78
CA PRO A 150 22.46 9.26 1.51
C PRO A 150 23.16 9.82 0.26
N ASP A 151 24.23 9.18 -0.21
CA ASP A 151 25.00 9.62 -1.38
C ASP A 151 24.35 9.21 -2.72
N GLU A 152 23.32 8.36 -2.71
CA GLU A 152 22.60 7.92 -3.91
C GLU A 152 21.53 8.94 -4.34
N GLY A 153 21.97 10.05 -4.95
CA GLY A 153 21.08 11.12 -5.43
C GLY A 153 19.98 10.68 -6.42
N VAL A 154 20.18 9.54 -7.10
CA VAL A 154 19.20 8.91 -8.00
C VAL A 154 17.91 8.57 -7.26
N LEU A 155 17.99 8.09 -6.01
CA LEU A 155 16.82 7.71 -5.23
C LEU A 155 15.90 8.89 -4.93
N LEU A 156 16.44 10.11 -4.79
CA LEU A 156 15.64 11.32 -4.58
C LEU A 156 14.85 11.68 -5.84
N LEU A 157 15.46 11.57 -7.03
CA LEU A 157 14.79 11.80 -8.30
C LEU A 157 13.66 10.78 -8.50
N GLU A 158 13.95 9.50 -8.23
CA GLU A 158 12.94 8.43 -8.31
C GLU A 158 11.77 8.66 -7.36
N ALA A 159 12.04 9.10 -6.12
CA ALA A 159 10.96 9.46 -5.19
C ALA A 159 10.07 10.59 -5.73
N SER A 160 10.66 11.61 -6.35
CA SER A 160 9.89 12.69 -6.97
C SER A 160 9.02 12.19 -8.13
N MET A 161 9.55 11.29 -8.96
CA MET A 161 8.78 10.67 -10.06
C MET A 161 7.60 9.85 -9.54
N LEU A 162 7.84 8.96 -8.57
CA LEU A 162 6.78 8.11 -7.99
C LEU A 162 5.67 8.96 -7.33
N ALA A 163 6.04 10.05 -6.66
CA ALA A 163 5.06 10.97 -6.07
C ALA A 163 4.21 11.66 -7.15
N ASN A 164 4.81 12.11 -8.26
CA ASN A 164 4.10 12.70 -9.38
C ASN A 164 3.14 11.71 -10.05
N GLU A 165 3.55 10.45 -10.20
CA GLU A 165 2.70 9.40 -10.76
C GLU A 165 1.47 9.16 -9.88
N LEU A 166 1.63 9.15 -8.55
CA LEU A 166 0.48 9.04 -7.65
C LEU A 166 -0.45 10.26 -7.74
N ILE A 167 0.10 11.47 -7.86
CA ILE A 167 -0.69 12.70 -8.07
C ILE A 167 -1.50 12.60 -9.36
N ILE A 168 -0.88 12.14 -10.46
CA ILE A 168 -1.56 11.95 -11.75
C ILE A 168 -2.67 10.91 -11.61
N LEU A 169 -2.37 9.78 -10.95
CA LEU A 169 -3.35 8.73 -10.70
C LEU A 169 -4.53 9.25 -9.90
N ALA A 170 -4.29 9.96 -8.79
CA ALA A 170 -5.32 10.58 -7.95
C ALA A 170 -6.25 11.49 -8.77
N LYS A 171 -5.69 12.37 -9.60
CA LYS A 171 -6.47 13.22 -10.50
C LYS A 171 -7.28 12.41 -11.51
N SER A 172 -6.72 11.35 -12.06
CA SER A 172 -7.38 10.52 -13.08
C SER A 172 -8.61 9.75 -12.57
N VAL A 173 -8.68 9.48 -11.26
CA VAL A 173 -9.80 8.76 -10.63
C VAL A 173 -10.69 9.69 -9.79
N TYR A 174 -10.47 11.00 -9.85
CA TYR A 174 -11.16 12.00 -9.05
C TYR A 174 -12.69 11.95 -9.21
N ASP A 175 -13.18 11.71 -10.43
CA ASP A 175 -14.62 11.63 -10.73
C ASP A 175 -15.27 10.32 -10.24
N LEU A 176 -14.47 9.35 -9.77
CA LEU A 176 -14.97 8.10 -9.21
C LEU A 176 -15.24 8.19 -7.70
N ARG A 177 -15.01 9.36 -7.09
CA ARG A 177 -15.26 9.61 -5.67
C ARG A 177 -16.76 9.51 -5.32
N PRO A 178 -17.09 9.14 -4.08
CA PRO A 178 -16.16 8.78 -3.01
C PRO A 178 -15.67 7.33 -3.12
N LEU A 179 -16.51 6.39 -3.57
CA LEU A 179 -16.28 4.95 -3.44
C LEU A 179 -15.20 4.40 -4.38
N GLY A 180 -15.16 4.86 -5.63
CA GLY A 180 -14.24 4.35 -6.65
C GLY A 180 -12.82 4.91 -6.55
N ALA A 181 -12.57 5.81 -5.59
CA ALA A 181 -11.25 6.39 -5.31
C ALA A 181 -10.93 6.43 -3.81
N SER A 182 -11.59 5.60 -3.00
CA SER A 182 -11.41 5.52 -1.54
C SER A 182 -10.01 5.09 -1.10
N TYR A 183 -9.25 4.46 -1.98
CA TYR A 183 -7.87 4.04 -1.75
C TYR A 183 -6.85 5.17 -1.92
N ILE A 184 -7.21 6.29 -2.57
CA ILE A 184 -6.28 7.39 -2.87
C ILE A 184 -5.88 8.19 -1.63
N PRO A 185 -6.79 8.61 -0.72
CA PRO A 185 -6.42 9.42 0.43
C PRO A 185 -5.34 8.81 1.34
N PRO A 186 -5.40 7.52 1.75
CA PRO A 186 -4.33 6.94 2.55
C PRO A 186 -2.99 6.86 1.79
N CYS A 187 -3.01 6.62 0.47
CA CYS A 187 -1.80 6.69 -0.37
C CYS A 187 -1.20 8.10 -0.35
N LEU A 188 -2.00 9.14 -0.59
CA LEU A 188 -1.54 10.52 -0.60
C LEU A 188 -0.98 10.95 0.76
N ALA A 189 -1.63 10.57 1.87
CA ALA A 189 -1.14 10.84 3.22
C ALA A 189 0.23 10.18 3.48
N ALA A 190 0.37 8.91 3.10
CA ALA A 190 1.63 8.18 3.22
C ALA A 190 2.75 8.76 2.34
N VAL A 191 2.43 9.19 1.11
CA VAL A 191 3.39 9.84 0.22
C VAL A 191 3.81 11.20 0.75
N TRP A 192 2.88 12.02 1.25
CA TRP A 192 3.23 13.28 1.92
C TRP A 192 4.18 13.08 3.11
N ALA A 193 3.97 11.98 3.85
CA ALA A 193 4.78 11.64 5.02
C ALA A 193 6.18 11.10 4.69
N THR A 194 6.36 10.48 3.52
CA THR A 194 7.59 9.77 3.13
C THR A 194 8.42 10.52 2.09
N ALA A 195 7.77 11.29 1.22
CA ALA A 195 8.44 11.98 0.14
C ALA A 195 9.26 13.15 0.69
N SER A 196 10.49 13.29 0.18
CA SER A 196 11.18 14.57 0.18
C SER A 196 10.80 15.32 -1.09
N ALA A 197 9.50 15.45 -1.31
CA ALA A 197 8.95 16.08 -2.49
C ALA A 197 9.31 17.57 -2.47
N SER A 198 9.37 18.17 -3.66
CA SER A 198 9.44 19.62 -3.78
C SER A 198 8.25 20.27 -3.06
N GLU A 199 8.40 21.52 -2.63
CA GLU A 199 7.31 22.30 -2.01
C GLU A 199 6.05 22.29 -2.88
N ALA A 200 6.21 22.43 -4.20
CA ALA A 200 5.12 22.35 -5.16
C ALA A 200 4.36 21.01 -5.11
N GLN A 201 5.07 19.88 -5.03
CA GLN A 201 4.44 18.55 -4.91
C GLN A 201 3.70 18.38 -3.60
N ASN A 202 4.26 18.87 -2.49
CA ASN A 202 3.57 18.79 -1.19
C ASN A 202 2.29 19.63 -1.21
N ASN A 203 2.33 20.84 -1.75
CA ASN A 203 1.15 21.70 -1.89
C ASN A 203 0.07 21.05 -2.76
N GLU A 204 0.47 20.38 -3.84
CA GLU A 204 -0.44 19.63 -4.71
C GLU A 204 -1.09 18.45 -3.96
N ILE A 205 -0.31 17.68 -3.20
CA ILE A 205 -0.81 16.57 -2.40
C ILE A 205 -1.77 17.07 -1.30
N GLU A 206 -1.42 18.17 -0.62
CA GLU A 206 -2.28 18.78 0.40
C GLU A 206 -3.61 19.26 -0.18
N THR A 207 -3.57 19.86 -1.38
CA THR A 207 -4.77 20.29 -2.11
C THR A 207 -5.66 19.09 -2.43
N LEU A 208 -5.09 18.04 -3.01
CA LEU A 208 -5.84 16.81 -3.30
C LEU A 208 -6.39 16.18 -2.01
N LEU A 209 -5.59 16.07 -0.94
CA LEU A 209 -6.05 15.56 0.34
C LEU A 209 -7.24 16.36 0.88
N ALA A 210 -7.22 17.69 0.77
CA ALA A 210 -8.35 18.54 1.16
C ALA A 210 -9.59 18.30 0.30
N ASP A 211 -9.43 18.09 -1.02
CA ASP A 211 -10.55 17.77 -1.90
C ASP A 211 -11.18 16.42 -1.56
N TYR A 212 -10.36 15.39 -1.29
CA TYR A 212 -10.82 14.07 -0.86
C TYR A 212 -11.35 14.06 0.58
N GLN A 213 -10.93 15.00 1.44
CA GLN A 213 -11.37 15.09 2.82
C GLN A 213 -12.89 15.33 2.93
N VAL A 214 -13.48 16.00 1.95
CA VAL A 214 -14.93 16.29 1.88
C VAL A 214 -15.75 15.00 1.87
N ASP A 215 -15.23 13.94 1.25
CA ASP A 215 -15.89 12.64 1.15
C ASP A 215 -15.83 11.83 2.46
N TYR A 216 -14.89 12.15 3.36
CA TYR A 216 -14.54 11.35 4.54
C TYR A 216 -14.40 12.21 5.80
N VAL A 217 -15.48 12.91 6.19
CA VAL A 217 -15.51 13.90 7.31
C VAL A 217 -14.90 13.39 8.62
N ARG A 218 -14.94 12.08 8.89
CA ARG A 218 -14.44 11.50 10.15
C ARG A 218 -12.96 11.17 10.16
N ILE A 219 -12.34 11.03 9.00
CA ILE A 219 -10.93 10.65 8.88
C ILE A 219 -10.14 11.91 8.57
N LYS A 220 -9.23 12.31 9.46
CA LYS A 220 -8.38 13.49 9.24
C LYS A 220 -7.08 13.06 8.56
N TRP A 221 -7.08 13.03 7.23
CA TRP A 221 -5.97 12.48 6.45
C TRP A 221 -4.67 13.26 6.66
N MET A 222 -4.74 14.58 6.83
CA MET A 222 -3.56 15.40 7.08
C MET A 222 -2.94 15.13 8.46
N ASP A 223 -3.77 14.97 9.50
CA ASP A 223 -3.30 14.62 10.84
C ASP A 223 -2.57 13.26 10.81
N GLN A 224 -3.08 12.30 10.04
CA GLN A 224 -2.43 11.02 9.81
C GLN A 224 -1.09 11.18 9.08
N ALA A 225 -1.04 12.02 8.04
CA ALA A 225 0.19 12.28 7.29
C ALA A 225 1.29 12.90 8.17
N VAL A 226 0.93 13.85 9.04
CA VAL A 226 1.84 14.46 10.02
C VAL A 226 2.38 13.42 11.00
N LEU A 227 1.51 12.57 11.54
CA LEU A 227 1.90 11.51 12.47
C LEU A 227 2.85 10.50 11.81
N LEU A 228 2.51 10.03 10.61
CA LEU A 228 3.35 9.14 9.82
C LEU A 228 4.74 9.75 9.54
N LYS A 229 4.79 11.05 9.27
CA LYS A 229 6.05 11.77 9.02
C LYS A 229 6.95 11.78 10.25
N GLU A 230 6.38 11.99 11.43
CA GLU A 230 7.15 11.97 12.68
C GLU A 230 7.66 10.56 13.02
N LEU A 231 6.83 9.53 12.84
CA LEU A 231 7.24 8.13 13.00
C LEU A 231 8.41 7.78 12.07
N ASN A 232 8.29 8.15 10.79
CA ASN A 232 9.37 7.97 9.82
C ASN A 232 10.63 8.71 10.24
N ARG A 233 10.53 9.95 10.75
CA ARG A 233 11.70 10.72 11.22
C ARG A 233 12.45 9.97 12.32
N THR A 234 11.74 9.42 13.30
CA THR A 234 12.33 8.66 14.41
C THR A 234 12.99 7.36 13.93
N LEU A 235 12.31 6.58 13.09
CA LEU A 235 12.84 5.33 12.54
C LEU A 235 14.09 5.57 11.69
N LEU A 236 14.05 6.58 10.81
CA LEU A 236 15.17 6.89 9.91
C LEU A 236 16.35 7.54 10.65
N GLY A 237 16.09 8.30 11.72
CA GLY A 237 17.16 8.81 12.60
C GLY A 237 17.99 7.67 13.19
N ARG A 238 17.32 6.61 13.68
CA ARG A 238 17.98 5.39 14.19
C ARG A 238 18.79 4.67 13.11
N LEU A 239 18.28 4.63 11.87
CA LEU A 239 18.98 4.04 10.71
C LEU A 239 20.27 4.80 10.38
N SER A 240 20.21 6.12 10.27
CA SER A 240 21.41 6.93 10.01
C SER A 240 22.41 6.86 11.16
N GLU A 241 21.93 6.76 12.41
CA GLU A 241 22.77 6.53 13.57
C GLU A 241 23.41 5.14 13.59
N SER A 242 22.70 4.07 13.20
CA SER A 242 23.29 2.73 13.13
C SER A 242 24.30 2.60 12.01
N THR A 243 24.04 3.19 10.85
CA THR A 243 25.00 3.18 9.72
C THR A 243 26.27 3.97 10.07
N SER A 244 26.17 4.98 10.96
CA SER A 244 27.32 5.67 11.53
C SER A 244 27.94 4.93 12.73
N ARG A 245 27.14 4.22 13.55
CA ARG A 245 27.56 3.39 14.70
C ARG A 245 28.02 1.98 14.36
N ASP A 246 27.89 1.50 13.13
CA ASP A 246 28.72 0.41 12.62
C ASP A 246 30.21 0.82 12.54
N LYS A 247 30.54 2.07 12.92
CA LYS A 247 31.86 2.48 13.39
C LYS A 247 32.05 2.53 14.93
N VAL A 248 31.00 2.63 15.76
CA VAL A 248 31.04 2.55 17.25
C VAL A 248 29.67 2.16 17.87
N LYS A 249 29.60 0.97 18.49
CA LYS A 249 28.59 0.31 19.38
C LYS A 249 27.19 0.94 19.70
N LYS A 250 26.24 0.00 19.79
CA LYS A 250 24.76 0.00 20.00
C LYS A 250 24.26 0.61 21.34
N SER A 251 23.07 1.25 21.33
CA SER A 251 22.27 1.49 22.55
C SER A 251 20.76 1.26 22.30
N ASP A 252 20.10 0.71 23.31
CA ASP A 252 18.68 0.37 23.37
C ASP A 252 17.81 1.56 23.78
N ASN A 253 16.66 1.75 23.11
CA ASN A 253 15.51 2.44 23.71
C ASN A 253 14.20 2.13 22.95
N ASP A 254 13.33 1.31 23.55
CA ASP A 254 12.15 0.69 22.89
C ASP A 254 10.80 1.29 23.36
N GLY A 255 10.78 2.19 24.35
CA GLY A 255 9.56 2.61 25.04
C GLY A 255 8.65 3.63 24.34
N ASP A 256 9.17 4.50 23.47
CA ASP A 256 8.40 5.60 22.86
C ASP A 256 7.49 5.16 21.70
N LEU A 257 7.77 4.00 21.09
CA LEU A 257 7.04 3.51 19.93
C LEU A 257 5.66 2.95 20.32
N GLU A 258 5.57 2.30 21.49
CA GLU A 258 4.31 1.73 21.99
C GLU A 258 3.26 2.82 22.28
N GLU A 259 3.66 3.97 22.82
CA GLU A 259 2.75 5.08 23.14
C GLU A 259 2.18 5.76 21.88
N LEU A 260 3.00 5.91 20.83
CA LEU A 260 2.57 6.44 19.54
C LEU A 260 1.67 5.47 18.74
N MET A 261 1.94 4.17 18.83
CA MET A 261 1.12 3.11 18.22
C MET A 261 -0.29 3.01 18.85
N VAL A 262 -0.43 3.33 20.14
CA VAL A 262 -1.74 3.37 20.83
C VAL A 262 -2.65 4.45 20.25
N HIS A 263 -2.12 5.62 19.90
CA HIS A 263 -2.90 6.68 19.25
C HIS A 263 -3.24 6.36 17.79
N PHE A 264 -2.38 5.65 17.08
CA PHE A 264 -2.63 5.23 15.70
C PHE A 264 -3.81 4.25 15.58
N LYS A 265 -3.90 3.29 16.51
CA LYS A 265 -5.01 2.33 16.62
C LYS A 265 -6.37 3.01 16.82
N ALA A 266 -6.41 4.14 17.51
CA ALA A 266 -7.63 4.93 17.70
C ALA A 266 -8.09 5.66 16.41
N VAL A 267 -7.15 5.93 15.49
CA VAL A 267 -7.40 6.69 14.25
C VAL A 267 -7.74 5.76 13.08
N PHE A 268 -7.10 4.58 12.97
CA PHE A 268 -7.36 3.63 11.88
C PHE A 268 -8.29 2.46 12.23
N GLY A 269 -8.48 2.14 13.52
CA GLY A 269 -9.53 1.22 13.99
C GLY A 269 -10.95 1.65 13.59
N SER A 270 -11.09 2.88 13.08
CA SER A 270 -12.33 3.39 12.52
C SER A 270 -12.61 2.93 11.08
N ILE A 271 -11.61 2.60 10.25
CA ILE A 271 -11.84 2.22 8.84
C ILE A 271 -12.57 0.87 8.75
N GLY A 272 -12.22 -0.08 9.62
CA GLY A 272 -12.91 -1.38 9.70
C GLY A 272 -14.35 -1.29 10.24
N SER A 273 -14.65 -0.30 11.08
CA SER A 273 -16.00 -0.08 11.65
C SER A 273 -16.94 0.71 10.74
N TYR A 274 -16.45 1.27 9.63
CA TYR A 274 -17.30 1.88 8.59
C TYR A 274 -17.69 0.93 7.46
N LEU A 275 -17.03 -0.23 7.35
CA LEU A 275 -17.40 -1.28 6.38
C LEU A 275 -18.37 -2.32 6.97
N PHE A 276 -18.50 -2.38 8.30
CA PHE A 276 -19.47 -3.25 8.98
C PHE A 276 -20.17 -2.47 10.10
N PRO A 277 -21.44 -2.07 9.92
CA PRO A 277 -22.24 -1.61 11.05
C PRO A 277 -22.43 -2.79 12.01
N SER A 278 -22.04 -2.58 13.26
CA SER A 278 -22.29 -3.51 14.36
C SER A 278 -23.79 -3.82 14.40
N SER A 279 -24.16 -5.07 14.15
CA SER A 279 -25.50 -5.60 14.43
C SER A 279 -25.48 -6.26 15.80
#